data_AF-A0A6L7X6I9-F1
#
_entry.id   AF-A0A6L7X6I9-F1
#
_cell.length_a   1.000
_cell.length_b   1.000
_cell.length_c   1.000
_cell.angle_alpha   90.00
_cell.angle_beta   90.00
_cell.angle_gamma   90.00
#
_symmetry.space_group_name_H-M   'P 1'
#
loop_
_entity.id
_entity.type
_entity.pdbx_description
1 polymer ?
#
loop_
_entity_poly.entity_id
_entity_poly.type
_entity_poly.pdbx_seq_one_letter_code
_entity_poly.pdbx_strand_id
1 'polypeptide(L)'
;MSTGDPAQPDDRRMPHPHITARVEVSAATERLVIVSDLHGYREPLEAIDRWLTQVSEPFVVFVNGDIFEGGIDGRYAVEWTMRRAMGRTTRGNHDSAIFEFLSAEPPPGERAPGDTELGAYLEMTPDQLAFVQSLPDILDVHWRGHSLRLMHGHFNLRTPENTNWRLRPAELSNLFADPAVDLTVIGHTHYPFINQGAAGALANPGTVAAPLFRYRDPSGREIDRRVDDPDLSVNDNRPSFLTITEADGRLKPTIERFDYDREGLLRRHADRDGLRVPLETRRAGIMEGRAP
;
A
#
# COMPACT_ATOMS: atom_id res chain seq x y z
N MET A 1 1.18 -38.55 -7.23
CA MET A 1 2.30 -37.94 -6.51
C MET A 1 1.99 -36.46 -6.42
N SER A 2 1.52 -36.03 -5.24
CA SER A 2 1.01 -34.69 -4.97
C SER A 2 2.19 -33.76 -4.73
N THR A 3 2.37 -32.74 -5.56
CA THR A 3 3.31 -31.65 -5.31
C THR A 3 2.58 -30.62 -4.45
N GLY A 4 2.72 -30.78 -3.14
CA GLY A 4 2.21 -29.83 -2.15
C GLY A 4 2.85 -28.47 -2.34
N ASP A 5 2.00 -27.45 -2.28
CA ASP A 5 2.35 -26.06 -2.02
C ASP A 5 3.28 -26.00 -0.79
N PRO A 6 4.45 -25.35 -0.85
CA PRO A 6 5.29 -25.22 0.33
C PRO A 6 4.53 -24.36 1.34
N ALA A 7 3.97 -25.03 2.35
CA ALA A 7 3.47 -24.38 3.55
C ALA A 7 4.53 -23.37 4.03
N GLN A 8 4.14 -22.09 4.04
CA GLN A 8 4.93 -21.06 4.68
C GLN A 8 5.19 -21.50 6.13
N PRO A 9 6.44 -21.43 6.60
CA PRO A 9 6.79 -21.94 7.92
C PRO A 9 6.17 -21.05 8.99
N ASP A 10 5.26 -21.63 9.78
CA ASP A 10 5.02 -21.30 11.18
C ASP A 10 4.88 -19.79 11.49
N ASP A 11 3.70 -19.26 11.15
CA ASP A 11 3.12 -17.98 11.60
C ASP A 11 3.00 -17.95 13.14
N ARG A 12 4.16 -17.86 13.80
CA ARG A 12 4.25 -17.62 15.22
C ARG A 12 3.87 -16.17 15.45
N ARG A 13 2.58 -15.94 15.72
CA ARG A 13 2.03 -14.80 16.49
C ARG A 13 2.72 -13.47 16.16
N MET A 14 2.07 -12.59 15.39
CA MET A 14 2.37 -11.14 15.32
C MET A 14 3.12 -10.69 16.59
N PRO A 15 4.45 -10.50 16.57
CA PRO A 15 5.24 -10.42 17.79
C PRO A 15 4.99 -9.12 18.58
N HIS A 16 4.11 -8.26 18.08
CA HIS A 16 3.78 -6.97 18.68
C HIS A 16 2.26 -6.79 18.81
N PRO A 17 1.77 -6.27 19.95
CA PRO A 17 0.40 -5.78 20.03
C PRO A 17 0.19 -4.71 18.95
N HIS A 18 -0.97 -4.69 18.31
CA HIS A 18 -1.28 -3.68 17.31
C HIS A 18 -1.06 -2.28 17.88
N ILE A 19 -0.18 -1.52 17.25
CA ILE A 19 0.15 -0.17 17.69
C ILE A 19 -0.84 0.78 17.04
N THR A 20 -1.69 1.41 17.84
CA THR A 20 -2.58 2.48 17.38
C THR A 20 -1.96 3.84 17.71
N ALA A 21 -1.83 4.68 16.69
CA ALA A 21 -1.51 6.09 16.85
C ALA A 21 -2.73 6.97 16.52
N ARG A 22 -2.70 8.21 16.99
CA ARG A 22 -3.76 9.20 16.73
C ARG A 22 -3.17 10.44 16.09
N VAL A 23 -3.89 11.00 15.11
CA VAL A 23 -3.50 12.23 14.42
C VAL A 23 -4.67 13.20 14.38
N GLU A 24 -4.45 14.39 14.93
CA GLU A 24 -5.35 15.54 14.76
C GLU A 24 -4.88 16.35 13.54
N VAL A 25 -5.74 16.44 12.52
CA VAL A 25 -5.47 17.23 11.33
C VAL A 25 -6.04 18.63 11.51
N SER A 26 -5.21 19.64 11.27
CA SER A 26 -5.62 21.05 11.33
C SER A 26 -6.89 21.30 10.52
N ALA A 27 -7.84 22.04 11.09
CA ALA A 27 -9.07 22.45 10.42
C ALA A 27 -8.81 23.32 9.16
N ALA A 28 -7.64 23.97 9.08
CA ALA A 28 -7.23 24.72 7.89
C ALA A 28 -6.87 23.81 6.69
N THR A 29 -6.68 22.51 6.92
CA THR A 29 -6.49 21.54 5.84
C THR A 29 -7.80 21.37 5.09
N GLU A 30 -7.76 21.52 3.77
CA GLU A 30 -8.92 21.40 2.87
C GLU A 30 -8.98 20.03 2.18
N ARG A 31 -7.84 19.34 2.05
CA ARG A 31 -7.76 18.02 1.45
C ARG A 31 -6.83 17.06 2.21
N LEU A 32 -7.28 15.83 2.39
CA LEU A 32 -6.41 14.71 2.74
C LEU A 32 -6.00 13.98 1.46
N VAL A 33 -4.74 13.62 1.34
CA VAL A 33 -4.22 12.77 0.26
C VAL A 33 -3.70 11.49 0.89
N ILE A 34 -4.24 10.34 0.49
CA ILE A 34 -3.87 9.04 1.04
C ILE A 34 -3.32 8.18 -0.09
N VAL A 35 -2.04 7.86 0.00
CA VAL A 35 -1.34 6.91 -0.89
C VAL A 35 -1.10 5.60 -0.15
N SER A 36 -0.95 4.50 -0.88
CA SER A 36 -0.71 3.17 -0.32
C SER A 36 0.14 2.35 -1.30
N ASP A 37 0.78 1.30 -0.79
CA ASP A 37 1.46 0.28 -1.60
C ASP A 37 2.46 0.95 -2.57
N LEU A 38 3.46 1.63 -1.98
CA LEU A 38 4.47 2.41 -2.72
C LEU A 38 5.53 1.51 -3.37
N HIS A 39 5.82 0.38 -2.71
CA HIS A 39 6.67 -0.70 -3.20
C HIS A 39 8.04 -0.25 -3.75
N GLY A 40 8.68 0.76 -3.15
CA GLY A 40 10.04 1.12 -3.54
C GLY A 40 10.18 1.55 -5.01
N TYR A 41 9.13 2.08 -5.65
CA TYR A 41 9.18 2.57 -7.03
C TYR A 41 9.27 4.09 -7.08
N ARG A 42 10.35 4.62 -7.65
CA ARG A 42 10.63 6.07 -7.67
C ARG A 42 9.72 6.86 -8.61
N GLU A 43 9.58 6.40 -9.84
CA GLU A 43 8.88 7.11 -10.92
C GLU A 43 7.42 7.46 -10.58
N PRO A 44 6.62 6.55 -9.99
CA PRO A 44 5.27 6.92 -9.56
C PRO A 44 5.26 7.90 -8.39
N LEU A 45 6.22 7.82 -7.44
CA LEU A 45 6.32 8.81 -6.35
C LEU A 45 6.68 10.21 -6.86
N GLU A 46 7.55 10.31 -7.86
CA GLU A 46 7.83 11.57 -8.54
C GLU A 46 6.59 12.11 -9.28
N ALA A 47 5.74 11.24 -9.81
CA ALA A 47 4.46 11.63 -10.40
C ALA A 47 3.46 12.15 -9.36
N ILE A 48 3.39 11.51 -8.19
CA ILE A 48 2.62 12.03 -7.05
C ILE A 48 3.15 13.41 -6.63
N ASP A 49 4.46 13.60 -6.50
CA ASP A 49 5.04 14.90 -6.18
C ASP A 49 4.64 15.97 -7.22
N ARG A 50 4.67 15.65 -8.51
CA ARG A 50 4.18 16.56 -9.56
C ARG A 50 2.70 16.89 -9.37
N TRP A 51 1.86 15.90 -9.10
CA TRP A 51 0.44 16.14 -8.82
C TRP A 51 0.26 17.06 -7.61
N LEU A 52 0.98 16.80 -6.51
CA LEU A 52 0.91 17.60 -5.29
C LEU A 52 1.33 19.06 -5.52
N THR A 53 2.29 19.34 -6.42
CA THR A 53 2.66 20.72 -6.76
C THR A 53 1.58 21.49 -7.51
N GLN A 54 0.60 20.80 -8.09
CA GLN A 54 -0.52 21.42 -8.80
C GLN A 54 -1.70 21.73 -7.86
N VAL A 55 -1.70 21.18 -6.65
CA VAL A 55 -2.74 21.45 -5.64
C VAL A 55 -2.45 22.78 -4.94
N SER A 56 -3.36 23.73 -5.09
CA SER A 56 -3.22 25.08 -4.54
C SER A 56 -3.71 25.22 -3.10
N GLU A 57 -4.69 24.40 -2.75
CA GLU A 57 -5.34 24.39 -1.44
C GLU A 57 -4.48 23.66 -0.40
N PRO A 58 -4.61 24.00 0.90
CA PRO A 58 -3.88 23.30 1.96
C PRO A 58 -4.24 21.82 2.02
N PHE A 59 -3.24 20.95 1.92
CA PHE A 59 -3.40 19.50 2.01
C PHE A 59 -2.41 18.86 2.98
N VAL A 60 -2.70 17.63 3.41
CA VAL A 60 -1.76 16.75 4.10
C VAL A 60 -1.73 15.37 3.45
N VAL A 61 -0.56 14.73 3.49
CA VAL A 61 -0.34 13.40 2.92
C VAL A 61 -0.30 12.35 4.02
N PHE A 62 -0.96 11.23 3.78
CA PHE A 62 -0.87 9.98 4.53
C PHE A 62 -0.33 8.87 3.64
N VAL A 63 0.44 7.96 4.22
CA VAL A 63 0.96 6.75 3.55
C VAL A 63 0.42 5.53 4.28
N ASN A 64 -0.28 4.64 3.58
CA ASN A 64 -0.93 3.48 4.18
C ASN A 64 -0.14 2.17 3.94
N GLY A 65 1.12 2.12 4.34
CA GLY A 65 1.95 0.91 4.32
C GLY A 65 2.53 0.49 2.97
N ASP A 66 3.35 -0.56 3.03
CA ASP A 66 4.10 -1.22 1.97
C ASP A 66 4.97 -0.25 1.18
N ILE A 67 5.98 0.26 1.87
CA ILE A 67 6.76 1.43 1.43
C ILE A 67 7.88 1.03 0.47
N PHE A 68 8.58 -0.09 0.72
CA PHE A 68 9.94 -0.28 0.17
C PHE A 68 10.22 -1.59 -0.57
N GLU A 69 9.34 -2.59 -0.55
CA GLU A 69 9.55 -3.88 -1.23
C GLU A 69 9.17 -3.85 -2.72
N GLY A 70 9.79 -4.68 -3.56
CA GLY A 70 9.31 -4.98 -4.92
C GLY A 70 9.93 -4.13 -6.03
N GLY A 71 10.13 -2.84 -5.78
CA GLY A 71 10.93 -1.93 -6.59
C GLY A 71 12.38 -1.84 -6.12
N ILE A 72 13.26 -1.21 -6.92
CA ILE A 72 14.71 -1.10 -6.64
C ILE A 72 15.09 0.17 -5.84
N ASP A 73 14.12 0.98 -5.43
CA ASP A 73 14.33 2.29 -4.80
C ASP A 73 13.75 2.36 -3.38
N GLY A 74 13.83 1.25 -2.62
CA GLY A 74 13.29 1.18 -1.25
C GLY A 74 13.73 2.33 -0.33
N ARG A 75 15.04 2.68 -0.33
CA ARG A 75 15.56 3.84 0.42
C ARG A 75 14.87 5.15 0.04
N TYR A 76 14.67 5.37 -1.26
CA TYR A 76 14.06 6.60 -1.76
C TYR A 76 12.60 6.68 -1.31
N ALA A 77 11.86 5.56 -1.36
CA ALA A 77 10.46 5.53 -0.93
C ALA A 77 10.31 5.79 0.58
N VAL A 78 11.20 5.24 1.41
CA VAL A 78 11.24 5.57 2.85
C VAL A 78 11.56 7.05 3.07
N GLU A 79 12.57 7.59 2.38
CA GLU A 79 12.92 9.01 2.49
C GLU A 79 11.76 9.92 2.05
N TRP A 80 11.10 9.58 0.94
CA TRP A 80 9.92 10.30 0.46
C TRP A 80 8.80 10.29 1.50
N THR A 81 8.55 9.12 2.10
CA THR A 81 7.55 8.95 3.16
C THR A 81 7.89 9.79 4.40
N MET A 82 9.15 9.79 4.85
CA MET A 82 9.60 10.63 5.96
C MET A 82 9.38 12.12 5.66
N ARG A 83 9.68 12.58 4.43
CA ARG A 83 9.49 13.99 4.05
C ARG A 83 8.01 14.39 3.94
N ARG A 84 7.14 13.50 3.47
CA ARG A 84 5.73 13.83 3.17
C ARG A 84 4.75 13.49 4.30
N ALA A 85 4.99 12.40 5.01
CA ALA A 85 4.00 11.76 5.87
C ALA A 85 4.57 11.22 7.19
N MET A 86 5.68 11.77 7.70
CA MET A 86 6.16 11.44 9.06
C MET A 86 5.05 11.70 10.10
N GLY A 87 4.81 10.71 10.96
CA GLY A 87 3.69 10.70 11.93
C GLY A 87 2.31 10.46 11.32
N ARG A 88 2.20 10.24 10.01
CA ARG A 88 0.96 10.04 9.23
C ARG A 88 1.06 8.82 8.33
N THR A 89 1.80 7.82 8.78
CA THR A 89 2.10 6.61 8.02
C THR A 89 1.72 5.39 8.84
N THR A 90 1.04 4.42 8.23
CA THR A 90 0.82 3.10 8.83
C THR A 90 1.79 2.07 8.27
N ARG A 91 1.94 0.97 8.99
CA ARG A 91 2.74 -0.19 8.61
C ARG A 91 1.94 -1.15 7.72
N GLY A 92 2.56 -1.59 6.62
CA GLY A 92 2.10 -2.72 5.81
C GLY A 92 2.77 -4.04 6.16
N ASN A 93 2.41 -5.12 5.47
CA ASN A 93 3.01 -6.44 5.71
C ASN A 93 4.47 -6.49 5.26
N HIS A 94 4.80 -5.87 4.13
CA HIS A 94 6.19 -5.82 3.67
C HIS A 94 7.05 -4.92 4.56
N ASP A 95 6.46 -3.89 5.17
CA ASP A 95 7.14 -3.08 6.17
C ASP A 95 7.43 -3.87 7.45
N SER A 96 6.55 -4.80 7.82
CA SER A 96 6.67 -5.64 9.02
C SER A 96 7.82 -6.64 8.95
N ALA A 97 8.25 -7.01 7.74
CA ALA A 97 9.39 -7.91 7.53
C ALA A 97 10.68 -7.43 8.19
N ILE A 98 10.80 -6.12 8.47
CA ILE A 98 11.94 -5.57 9.23
C ILE A 98 12.14 -6.26 10.58
N PHE A 99 11.06 -6.67 11.27
CA PHE A 99 11.17 -7.30 12.59
C PHE A 99 11.79 -8.70 12.51
N GLU A 100 11.56 -9.40 11.41
CA GLU A 100 12.21 -10.68 11.16
C GLU A 100 13.73 -10.49 11.06
N PHE A 101 14.19 -9.48 10.30
CA PHE A 101 15.62 -9.17 10.12
C PHE A 101 16.30 -8.54 11.33
N LEU A 102 15.54 -7.96 12.25
CA LEU A 102 16.07 -7.50 13.55
C LEU A 102 16.18 -8.66 14.54
N SER A 103 15.28 -9.64 14.45
CA SER A 103 15.25 -10.81 15.33
C SER A 103 16.29 -11.87 14.95
N ALA A 104 16.60 -11.96 13.65
CA ALA A 104 17.63 -12.80 13.10
C ALA A 104 18.78 -11.89 12.66
N GLU A 105 19.91 -11.90 13.36
CA GLU A 105 21.11 -11.21 12.84
C GLU A 105 21.41 -11.77 11.43
N PRO A 106 21.25 -10.99 10.34
CA PRO A 106 21.50 -11.50 9.01
C PRO A 106 22.99 -11.89 8.93
N PRO A 107 23.33 -13.09 8.43
CA PRO A 107 24.70 -13.55 8.34
C PRO A 107 25.62 -12.49 7.70
N PRO A 108 26.82 -12.23 8.25
CA PRO A 108 27.75 -11.28 7.66
C PRO A 108 28.02 -11.61 6.18
N GLY A 109 27.79 -10.64 5.30
CA GLY A 109 28.04 -10.79 3.86
C GLY A 109 26.84 -11.30 3.04
N GLU A 110 25.66 -11.44 3.65
CA GLU A 110 24.43 -11.73 2.91
C GLU A 110 24.16 -10.64 1.85
N ARG A 111 23.89 -11.08 0.62
CA ARG A 111 23.43 -10.23 -0.48
C ARG A 111 22.04 -10.68 -0.85
N ALA A 112 21.07 -9.78 -0.72
CA ALA A 112 19.71 -10.00 -1.17
C ALA A 112 19.44 -9.14 -2.42
N PRO A 113 18.59 -9.61 -3.36
CA PRO A 113 18.15 -8.80 -4.49
C PRO A 113 17.52 -7.48 -4.00
N GLY A 114 17.84 -6.36 -4.64
CA GLY A 114 17.39 -5.03 -4.20
C GLY A 114 15.87 -4.81 -4.25
N ASP A 115 15.13 -5.69 -4.94
CA ASP A 115 13.66 -5.74 -5.02
C ASP A 115 13.02 -6.69 -3.98
N THR A 116 13.73 -6.96 -2.88
CA THR A 116 13.24 -7.71 -1.72
C THR A 116 13.23 -6.84 -0.47
N GLU A 117 12.48 -7.26 0.54
CA GLU A 117 12.46 -6.63 1.86
C GLU A 117 13.86 -6.62 2.48
N LEU A 118 14.60 -7.75 2.41
CA LEU A 118 15.97 -7.83 2.92
C LEU A 118 16.93 -6.95 2.13
N GLY A 119 16.82 -6.94 0.79
CA GLY A 119 17.64 -6.07 -0.06
C GLY A 119 17.44 -4.60 0.27
N ALA A 120 16.18 -4.17 0.41
CA ALA A 120 15.85 -2.82 0.83
C ALA A 120 16.37 -2.52 2.25
N TYR A 121 16.16 -3.43 3.21
CA TYR A 121 16.62 -3.32 4.58
C TYR A 121 18.13 -3.10 4.68
N LEU A 122 18.93 -3.92 3.97
CA LEU A 122 20.40 -3.84 3.95
C LEU A 122 20.91 -2.51 3.38
N GLU A 123 20.10 -1.84 2.56
CA GLU A 123 20.42 -0.53 2.02
C GLU A 123 19.99 0.63 2.93
N MET A 124 19.07 0.47 3.88
CA MET A 124 18.54 1.59 4.68
C MET A 124 19.55 2.20 5.66
N THR A 125 19.42 3.50 5.95
CA THR A 125 20.15 4.15 7.05
C THR A 125 19.55 3.80 8.41
N PRO A 126 20.30 3.97 9.51
CA PRO A 126 19.75 3.80 10.87
C PRO A 126 18.49 4.62 11.13
N ASP A 127 18.42 5.87 10.64
CA ASP A 127 17.24 6.72 10.82
C ASP A 127 16.02 6.22 10.02
N GLN A 128 16.26 5.68 8.82
CA GLN A 128 15.22 5.07 8.00
C GLN A 128 14.68 3.80 8.65
N LEU A 129 15.56 2.95 9.18
CA LEU A 129 15.18 1.75 9.91
C LEU A 129 14.39 2.10 11.17
N ALA A 130 14.87 3.08 11.95
CA ALA A 130 14.16 3.55 13.14
C ALA A 130 12.77 4.11 12.79
N PHE A 131 12.65 4.83 11.69
CA PHE A 131 11.37 5.30 11.18
C PHE A 131 10.42 4.14 10.87
N VAL A 132 10.85 3.16 10.05
CA VAL A 132 10.01 2.00 9.68
C VAL A 132 9.60 1.17 10.90
N GLN A 133 10.53 0.94 11.84
CA GLN A 133 10.24 0.22 13.09
C GLN A 133 9.19 0.93 13.96
N SER A 134 9.13 2.27 13.90
CA SER A 134 8.21 3.07 14.69
C SER A 134 6.79 3.15 14.14
N LEU A 135 6.54 2.62 12.94
CA LEU A 135 5.26 2.76 12.27
C LEU A 135 4.13 2.07 13.06
N PRO A 136 3.00 2.75 13.30
CA PRO A 136 1.82 2.13 13.87
C PRO A 136 1.12 1.22 12.86
N ASP A 137 0.42 0.19 13.34
CA ASP A 137 -0.43 -0.65 12.49
C ASP A 137 -1.75 0.05 12.14
N ILE A 138 -2.21 0.95 13.02
CA ILE A 138 -3.48 1.64 12.91
C ILE A 138 -3.27 3.12 13.21
N LEU A 139 -3.84 3.96 12.37
CA LEU A 139 -3.86 5.41 12.55
C LEU A 139 -5.30 5.89 12.61
N ASP A 140 -5.74 6.30 13.79
CA ASP A 140 -7.02 6.98 13.97
C ASP A 140 -6.80 8.48 13.70
N VAL A 141 -7.51 9.02 12.71
CA VAL A 141 -7.35 10.39 12.23
C VAL A 141 -8.61 11.18 12.56
N HIS A 142 -8.45 12.39 13.07
CA HIS A 142 -9.54 13.32 13.32
C HIS A 142 -9.36 14.56 12.46
N TRP A 143 -10.38 14.91 11.69
CA TRP A 143 -10.33 16.01 10.74
C TRP A 143 -11.71 16.62 10.53
N ARG A 144 -11.83 17.93 10.80
CA ARG A 144 -13.09 18.70 10.62
C ARG A 144 -14.32 18.06 11.29
N GLY A 145 -14.12 17.46 12.47
CA GLY A 145 -15.18 16.79 13.22
C GLY A 145 -15.52 15.37 12.73
N HIS A 146 -14.85 14.88 11.69
CA HIS A 146 -14.93 13.50 11.23
C HIS A 146 -13.79 12.66 11.81
N SER A 147 -14.08 11.38 11.97
CA SER A 147 -13.16 10.33 12.40
C SER A 147 -12.88 9.38 11.24
N LEU A 148 -11.60 9.13 10.97
CA LEU A 148 -11.16 8.16 9.97
C LEU A 148 -10.26 7.13 10.63
N ARG A 149 -10.23 5.92 10.09
CA ARG A 149 -9.27 4.89 10.49
C ARG A 149 -8.47 4.44 9.28
N LEU A 150 -7.14 4.56 9.35
CA LEU A 150 -6.23 4.00 8.37
C LEU A 150 -5.58 2.75 8.97
N MET A 151 -5.56 1.67 8.20
CA MET A 151 -4.79 0.46 8.48
C MET A 151 -4.47 -0.22 7.16
N HIS A 152 -3.32 -0.88 7.01
CA HIS A 152 -2.95 -1.41 5.69
C HIS A 152 -3.91 -2.52 5.19
N GLY A 153 -4.45 -3.34 6.10
CA GLY A 153 -5.46 -4.35 5.76
C GLY A 153 -4.91 -5.75 5.46
N HIS A 154 -3.62 -6.00 5.72
CA HIS A 154 -3.04 -7.35 5.71
C HIS A 154 -3.48 -8.19 6.93
N PHE A 155 -3.93 -7.56 8.00
CA PHE A 155 -4.61 -8.19 9.14
C PHE A 155 -5.93 -7.45 9.41
N ASN A 156 -6.86 -8.07 10.13
CA ASN A 156 -8.05 -7.40 10.63
C ASN A 156 -8.17 -7.50 12.15
N LEU A 157 -8.97 -6.63 12.76
CA LEU A 157 -9.12 -6.55 14.22
C LEU A 157 -9.97 -7.67 14.85
N ARG A 158 -10.63 -8.49 14.02
CA ARG A 158 -11.58 -9.52 14.48
C ARG A 158 -10.96 -10.91 14.53
N THR A 159 -9.95 -11.17 13.70
CA THR A 159 -9.30 -12.48 13.58
C THR A 159 -7.78 -12.35 13.50
N PRO A 160 -7.02 -13.34 14.01
CA PRO A 160 -5.56 -13.32 13.91
C PRO A 160 -5.04 -13.64 12.50
N GLU A 161 -5.90 -14.05 11.58
CA GLU A 161 -5.51 -14.49 10.23
C GLU A 161 -5.12 -13.32 9.32
N ASN A 162 -4.10 -13.56 8.50
CA ASN A 162 -3.74 -12.67 7.40
C ASN A 162 -4.88 -12.61 6.36
N THR A 163 -5.16 -11.39 5.92
CA THR A 163 -6.18 -11.11 4.92
C THR A 163 -5.63 -11.42 3.53
N ASN A 164 -6.38 -12.21 2.76
CA ASN A 164 -5.98 -12.53 1.39
C ASN A 164 -6.14 -11.30 0.47
N TRP A 165 -5.08 -10.91 -0.24
CA TRP A 165 -5.10 -9.77 -1.16
C TRP A 165 -6.08 -9.93 -2.34
N ARG A 166 -6.54 -11.17 -2.62
CA ARG A 166 -7.50 -11.49 -3.69
C ARG A 166 -8.96 -11.20 -3.33
N LEU A 167 -9.26 -10.84 -2.08
CA LEU A 167 -10.63 -10.54 -1.64
C LEU A 167 -11.24 -9.39 -2.45
N ARG A 168 -12.55 -9.49 -2.72
CA ARG A 168 -13.30 -8.48 -3.46
C ARG A 168 -13.79 -7.36 -2.54
N PRO A 169 -14.13 -6.17 -3.08
CA PRO A 169 -14.60 -5.03 -2.28
C PRO A 169 -15.70 -5.38 -1.28
N ALA A 170 -16.70 -6.19 -1.65
CA ALA A 170 -17.77 -6.60 -0.74
C ALA A 170 -17.27 -7.45 0.46
N GLU A 171 -16.31 -8.34 0.22
CA GLU A 171 -15.70 -9.16 1.27
C GLU A 171 -14.85 -8.30 2.20
N LEU A 172 -14.06 -7.38 1.64
CA LEU A 172 -13.28 -6.41 2.40
C LEU A 172 -14.17 -5.48 3.24
N SER A 173 -15.30 -5.01 2.70
CA SER A 173 -16.26 -4.21 3.46
C SER A 173 -16.84 -4.95 4.65
N ASN A 174 -17.11 -6.25 4.54
CA ASN A 174 -17.58 -7.04 5.68
C ASN A 174 -16.52 -7.20 6.78
N LEU A 175 -15.23 -7.22 6.40
CA LEU A 175 -14.12 -7.39 7.34
C LEU A 175 -13.72 -6.08 8.02
N PHE A 176 -13.65 -4.99 7.25
CA PHE A 176 -12.96 -3.75 7.65
C PHE A 176 -13.86 -2.54 7.85
N ALA A 177 -15.09 -2.54 7.34
CA ALA A 177 -16.00 -1.44 7.61
C ALA A 177 -16.27 -1.38 9.13
N ASP A 178 -16.11 -0.18 9.68
CA ASP A 178 -16.33 0.08 11.11
C ASP A 178 -17.37 1.20 11.23
N PRO A 179 -18.56 0.92 11.76
CA PRO A 179 -19.61 1.93 11.91
C PRO A 179 -19.28 2.96 13.01
N ALA A 180 -18.21 2.77 13.78
CA ALA A 180 -17.76 3.73 14.79
C ALA A 180 -16.93 4.90 14.24
N VAL A 181 -16.54 4.84 12.96
CA VAL A 181 -15.82 5.93 12.27
C VAL A 181 -16.56 6.33 10.99
N ASP A 182 -16.30 7.55 10.51
CA ASP A 182 -16.92 8.06 9.27
C ASP A 182 -16.36 7.39 8.02
N LEU A 183 -15.10 6.94 8.05
CA LEU A 183 -14.45 6.22 6.95
C LEU A 183 -13.26 5.37 7.45
N THR A 184 -13.28 4.07 7.12
CA THR A 184 -12.08 3.23 7.16
C THR A 184 -11.36 3.29 5.81
N VAL A 185 -10.03 3.37 5.81
CA VAL A 185 -9.18 3.30 4.61
C VAL A 185 -8.17 2.16 4.76
N ILE A 186 -8.20 1.24 3.80
CA ILE A 186 -7.27 0.10 3.70
C ILE A 186 -6.33 0.21 2.49
N GLY A 187 -5.37 -0.69 2.36
CA GLY A 187 -4.42 -0.87 1.25
C GLY A 187 -4.38 -2.34 0.83
N HIS A 188 -3.18 -2.92 0.67
CA HIS A 188 -2.89 -4.37 0.58
C HIS A 188 -3.35 -5.09 -0.69
N THR A 189 -4.56 -4.80 -1.15
CA THR A 189 -5.14 -5.49 -2.33
C THR A 189 -4.81 -4.79 -3.64
N HIS A 190 -4.23 -3.59 -3.59
CA HIS A 190 -3.85 -2.74 -4.72
C HIS A 190 -5.00 -2.39 -5.68
N TYR A 191 -6.25 -2.68 -5.30
CA TYR A 191 -7.43 -2.44 -6.11
C TYR A 191 -8.23 -1.29 -5.51
N PRO A 192 -8.38 -0.17 -6.24
CA PRO A 192 -9.08 0.98 -5.73
C PRO A 192 -10.59 0.75 -5.69
N PHE A 193 -11.23 1.11 -4.59
CA PHE A 193 -12.68 1.17 -4.50
C PHE A 193 -13.12 2.11 -3.37
N ILE A 194 -14.36 2.58 -3.45
CA ILE A 194 -15.05 3.27 -2.37
C ILE A 194 -16.39 2.56 -2.19
N ASN A 195 -16.66 2.07 -0.98
CA ASN A 195 -17.93 1.45 -0.64
C ASN A 195 -18.57 2.20 0.54
N GLN A 196 -19.83 2.58 0.38
CA GLN A 196 -20.66 3.11 1.45
C GLN A 196 -21.79 2.13 1.72
N GLY A 197 -21.63 1.32 2.77
CA GLY A 197 -22.59 0.28 3.13
C GLY A 197 -23.16 0.46 4.53
N ALA A 198 -24.14 -0.38 4.89
CA ALA A 198 -24.74 -0.38 6.23
C ALA A 198 -23.74 -0.71 7.35
N ALA A 199 -22.65 -1.40 7.04
CA ALA A 199 -21.59 -1.74 7.98
C ALA A 199 -20.58 -0.59 8.22
N GLY A 200 -20.74 0.55 7.53
CA GLY A 200 -19.80 1.66 7.54
C GLY A 200 -19.24 1.95 6.14
N ALA A 201 -18.48 3.05 6.02
CA ALA A 201 -17.78 3.39 4.79
C ALA A 201 -16.36 2.79 4.81
N LEU A 202 -15.96 2.22 3.67
CA LEU A 202 -14.63 1.67 3.45
C LEU A 202 -14.09 2.17 2.11
N ALA A 203 -12.85 2.62 2.08
CA ALA A 203 -12.14 2.92 0.86
C ALA A 203 -10.81 2.16 0.78
N ASN A 204 -10.37 1.91 -0.45
CA ASN A 204 -9.01 1.48 -0.77
C ASN A 204 -8.50 2.44 -1.86
N PRO A 205 -7.36 3.13 -1.66
CA PRO A 205 -6.78 4.04 -2.65
C PRO A 205 -6.25 3.30 -3.87
N GLY A 206 -6.16 1.97 -3.83
CA GLY A 206 -5.39 1.18 -4.77
C GLY A 206 -3.91 1.24 -4.38
N THR A 207 -3.05 1.35 -5.38
CA THR A 207 -1.59 1.40 -5.22
C THR A 207 -1.02 2.54 -6.03
N VAL A 208 0.08 3.11 -5.54
CA VAL A 208 0.88 4.09 -6.29
C VAL A 208 1.68 3.43 -7.42
N ALA A 209 2.05 2.16 -7.30
CA ALA A 209 3.08 1.60 -8.18
C ALA A 209 2.68 0.34 -8.94
N ALA A 210 1.98 -0.61 -8.31
CA ALA A 210 1.87 -1.98 -8.83
C ALA A 210 0.43 -2.52 -8.84
N PRO A 211 -0.48 -2.02 -9.70
CA PRO A 211 -1.90 -2.42 -9.66
C PRO A 211 -2.10 -3.94 -9.79
N LEU A 212 -2.96 -4.52 -8.95
CA LEU A 212 -3.31 -5.94 -8.99
C LEU A 212 -4.74 -6.11 -9.52
N PHE A 213 -4.91 -5.76 -10.79
CA PHE A 213 -6.19 -5.91 -11.49
C PHE A 213 -6.43 -7.34 -11.95
N ARG A 214 -5.38 -8.04 -12.39
CA ARG A 214 -5.46 -9.39 -12.93
C ARG A 214 -4.67 -10.38 -12.10
N TYR A 215 -5.22 -11.57 -11.87
CA TYR A 215 -4.51 -12.66 -11.22
C TYR A 215 -5.04 -14.02 -11.67
N ARG A 216 -4.28 -15.09 -11.44
CA ARG A 216 -4.78 -16.46 -11.59
C ARG A 216 -5.31 -16.98 -10.26
N ASP A 217 -6.55 -17.48 -10.26
CA ASP A 217 -7.10 -18.19 -9.11
C ASP A 217 -6.43 -19.57 -8.95
N PRO A 218 -6.64 -20.30 -7.83
CA PRO A 218 -6.04 -21.62 -7.61
C PRO A 218 -6.38 -22.68 -8.67
N SER A 219 -7.42 -22.47 -9.49
CA SER A 219 -7.75 -23.35 -10.62
C SER A 219 -7.00 -23.00 -11.92
N GLY A 220 -6.20 -21.92 -11.91
CA GLY A 220 -5.46 -21.40 -13.05
C GLY A 220 -6.26 -20.44 -13.93
N ARG A 221 -7.53 -20.20 -13.61
CA ARG A 221 -8.39 -19.25 -14.34
C ARG A 221 -7.93 -17.82 -14.08
N GLU A 222 -7.84 -17.04 -15.14
CA GLU A 222 -7.55 -15.61 -15.07
C GLU A 222 -8.79 -14.85 -14.59
N ILE A 223 -8.61 -14.07 -13.54
CA ILE A 223 -9.60 -13.15 -12.98
C ILE A 223 -9.12 -11.74 -13.31
N ASP A 224 -10.01 -10.91 -13.85
CA ASP A 224 -9.82 -9.45 -13.96
C ASP A 224 -10.84 -8.78 -13.05
N ARG A 225 -10.38 -8.12 -11.99
CA ARG A 225 -11.25 -7.57 -10.93
C ARG A 225 -12.14 -6.43 -11.43
N ARG A 226 -11.81 -5.84 -12.58
CA ARG A 226 -12.53 -4.70 -13.17
C ARG A 226 -13.79 -5.10 -13.95
N VAL A 227 -13.96 -6.39 -14.26
CA VAL A 227 -15.15 -6.83 -15.03
C VAL A 227 -16.45 -6.52 -14.31
N ASP A 228 -16.41 -6.44 -12.98
CA ASP A 228 -17.54 -6.13 -12.11
C ASP A 228 -17.57 -4.63 -11.73
N ASP A 229 -16.65 -3.81 -12.26
CA ASP A 229 -16.50 -2.40 -11.95
C ASP A 229 -17.01 -1.54 -13.12
N PRO A 230 -18.22 -0.95 -13.01
CA PRO A 230 -18.81 -0.18 -14.10
C PRO A 230 -18.05 1.12 -14.41
N ASP A 231 -17.23 1.61 -13.47
CA ASP A 231 -16.53 2.88 -13.56
C ASP A 231 -15.07 2.73 -14.00
N LEU A 232 -14.60 1.50 -14.21
CA LEU A 232 -13.22 1.20 -14.56
C LEU A 232 -13.10 0.33 -15.81
N SER A 233 -12.57 0.90 -16.88
CA SER A 233 -12.26 0.16 -18.11
C SER A 233 -11.24 -0.96 -17.83
N VAL A 234 -11.46 -2.14 -18.42
CA VAL A 234 -10.49 -3.25 -18.41
C VAL A 234 -9.13 -2.91 -19.04
N ASN A 235 -9.04 -1.80 -19.78
CA ASN A 235 -7.79 -1.30 -20.37
C ASN A 235 -7.10 -0.24 -19.51
N ASP A 236 -7.74 0.26 -18.46
CA ASP A 236 -7.15 1.24 -17.56
C ASP A 236 -6.33 0.52 -16.50
N ASN A 237 -5.01 0.52 -16.69
CA ASN A 237 -4.03 -0.04 -15.76
C ASN A 237 -3.34 1.05 -14.92
N ARG A 238 -3.90 2.27 -14.86
CA ARG A 238 -3.28 3.35 -14.11
C ARG A 238 -3.33 3.06 -12.61
N PRO A 239 -2.23 3.35 -11.88
CA PRO A 239 -2.28 3.41 -10.43
C PRO A 239 -3.14 4.56 -9.95
N SER A 240 -3.37 4.56 -8.66
CA SER A 240 -4.32 5.45 -8.03
C SER A 240 -3.93 5.81 -6.61
N PHE A 241 -4.57 6.85 -6.11
CA PHE A 241 -4.55 7.24 -4.71
C PHE A 241 -5.91 7.82 -4.33
N LEU A 242 -6.13 8.06 -3.04
CA LEU A 242 -7.38 8.62 -2.55
C LEU A 242 -7.19 10.09 -2.16
N THR A 243 -8.08 10.96 -2.62
CA THR A 243 -8.26 12.29 -2.06
C THR A 243 -9.53 12.32 -1.23
N ILE A 244 -9.53 13.08 -0.14
CA ILE A 244 -10.73 13.30 0.67
C ILE A 244 -10.88 14.78 0.92
N THR A 245 -12.00 15.34 0.46
CA THR A 245 -12.45 16.69 0.82
C THR A 245 -13.65 16.59 1.75
N GLU A 246 -13.99 17.67 2.43
CA GLU A 246 -15.23 17.79 3.20
C GLU A 246 -16.12 18.83 2.52
N ALA A 247 -17.38 18.47 2.28
CA ALA A 247 -18.38 19.35 1.72
C ALA A 247 -19.75 19.02 2.31
N ASP A 248 -20.47 20.07 2.74
CA ASP A 248 -21.81 19.99 3.34
C ASP A 248 -21.88 19.08 4.58
N GLY A 249 -20.84 19.11 5.41
CA GLY A 249 -20.72 18.31 6.63
C GLY A 249 -20.48 16.82 6.36
N ARG A 250 -19.94 16.48 5.18
CA ARG A 250 -19.74 15.09 4.74
C ARG A 250 -18.39 14.92 4.05
N LEU A 251 -17.71 13.82 4.37
CA LEU A 251 -16.53 13.38 3.62
C LEU A 251 -16.88 13.03 2.17
N LYS A 252 -16.02 13.45 1.25
CA LYS A 252 -16.10 13.18 -0.19
C LYS A 252 -14.79 12.50 -0.64
N PRO A 253 -14.65 11.19 -0.39
CA PRO A 253 -13.53 10.42 -0.91
C PRO A 253 -13.62 10.31 -2.43
N THR A 254 -12.49 10.46 -3.12
CA THR A 254 -12.37 10.35 -4.59
C THR A 254 -11.11 9.55 -4.92
N ILE A 255 -11.24 8.58 -5.83
CA ILE A 255 -10.09 7.85 -6.37
C ILE A 255 -9.49 8.68 -7.51
N GLU A 256 -8.28 9.19 -7.28
CA GLU A 256 -7.49 9.86 -8.31
C GLU A 256 -6.67 8.82 -9.06
N ARG A 257 -6.65 8.90 -10.39
CA ARG A 257 -5.79 8.06 -11.24
C ARG A 257 -4.75 8.93 -11.93
N PHE A 258 -3.53 8.43 -12.02
CA PHE A 258 -2.42 9.18 -12.57
C PHE A 258 -1.53 8.33 -13.46
N ASP A 259 -0.63 8.99 -14.18
CA ASP A 259 0.32 8.35 -15.06
C ASP A 259 1.76 8.76 -14.71
N TYR A 260 2.71 7.90 -15.08
CA TYR A 260 4.13 8.08 -14.84
C TYR A 260 4.95 7.37 -15.94
N ASP A 261 6.26 7.62 -15.99
CA ASP A 261 7.15 7.00 -16.99
C ASP A 261 7.39 5.51 -16.70
N ARG A 262 6.42 4.66 -17.02
CA ARG A 262 6.49 3.19 -16.83
C ARG A 262 7.63 2.56 -17.64
N GLU A 263 7.88 3.04 -18.85
CA GLU A 263 8.98 2.53 -19.67
C GLU A 263 10.34 2.96 -19.12
N GLY A 264 10.46 4.18 -18.59
CA GLY A 264 11.65 4.63 -17.86
C GLY A 264 11.93 3.79 -16.62
N LEU A 265 10.90 3.49 -15.83
CA LEU A 265 10.99 2.58 -14.70
C LEU A 265 11.50 1.21 -15.16
N LEU A 266 10.90 0.61 -16.21
CA LEU A 266 11.31 -0.70 -16.71
C LEU A 266 12.74 -0.71 -17.26
N ARG A 267 13.19 0.36 -17.93
CA ARG A 267 14.59 0.51 -18.35
C ARG A 267 15.55 0.47 -17.16
N ARG A 268 15.26 1.21 -16.09
CA ARG A 268 16.10 1.18 -14.87
C ARG A 268 16.17 -0.19 -14.21
N HIS A 269 15.11 -0.99 -14.30
CA HIS A 269 15.12 -2.35 -13.80
C HIS A 269 15.88 -3.31 -14.73
N ALA A 270 15.85 -3.09 -16.05
CA ALA A 270 16.62 -3.86 -17.01
C ALA A 270 18.15 -3.66 -16.83
N ASP A 271 18.56 -2.49 -16.35
CA ASP A 271 19.96 -2.17 -16.06
C ASP A 271 20.44 -2.73 -14.69
N ARG A 272 19.59 -3.47 -13.97
CA ARG A 272 19.87 -4.01 -12.64
C ARG A 272 19.97 -5.53 -12.69
N ASP A 273 21.15 -6.05 -12.39
CA ASP A 273 21.37 -7.48 -12.28
C ASP A 273 20.87 -8.06 -10.95
N GLY A 274 20.52 -9.35 -10.96
CA GLY A 274 20.27 -10.12 -9.75
C GLY A 274 18.95 -9.81 -9.03
N LEU A 275 17.99 -9.18 -9.71
CA LEU A 275 16.64 -8.96 -9.19
C LEU A 275 15.88 -10.28 -9.01
N ARG A 276 15.07 -10.38 -7.95
CA ARG A 276 14.22 -11.54 -7.67
C ARG A 276 13.12 -11.68 -8.71
N VAL A 277 12.44 -10.58 -9.05
CA VAL A 277 11.33 -10.60 -10.00
C VAL A 277 11.88 -10.39 -11.41
N PRO A 278 11.66 -11.34 -12.36
CA PRO A 278 12.09 -11.20 -13.74
C PRO A 278 11.50 -9.96 -14.41
N LEU A 279 12.25 -9.36 -15.35
CA LEU A 279 11.81 -8.16 -16.06
C LEU A 279 10.47 -8.34 -16.78
N GLU A 280 10.23 -9.50 -17.39
CA GLU A 280 8.97 -9.79 -18.09
C GLU A 280 7.77 -9.84 -17.14
N THR A 281 7.93 -10.51 -15.98
CA THR A 281 6.89 -10.52 -14.93
C THR A 281 6.62 -9.10 -14.43
N ARG A 282 7.68 -8.30 -14.21
CA ARG A 282 7.54 -6.90 -13.80
C ARG A 282 6.85 -6.06 -14.87
N ARG A 283 7.19 -6.24 -16.15
CA ARG A 283 6.52 -5.58 -17.27
C ARG A 283 5.03 -5.89 -17.28
N ALA A 284 4.63 -7.15 -17.10
CA ALA A 284 3.23 -7.52 -17.05
C ALA A 284 2.50 -6.87 -15.85
N GLY A 285 3.13 -6.82 -14.68
CA GLY A 285 2.58 -6.10 -13.52
C GLY A 285 2.38 -4.61 -13.77
N ILE A 286 3.41 -3.94 -14.26
CA ILE A 286 3.42 -2.48 -14.40
C ILE A 286 2.57 -1.99 -15.57
N MET A 287 2.61 -2.70 -16.70
CA MET A 287 1.91 -2.29 -17.92
C MET A 287 0.48 -2.81 -17.99
N GLU A 288 0.21 -3.98 -17.41
CA GLU A 288 -1.07 -4.69 -17.54
C GLU A 288 -1.82 -4.89 -16.22
N GLY A 289 -1.24 -4.45 -15.09
CA GLY A 289 -1.83 -4.66 -13.76
C GLY A 289 -1.97 -6.14 -13.40
N ARG A 290 -1.04 -6.98 -13.88
CA ARG A 290 -1.08 -8.44 -13.71
C ARG A 290 -0.21 -8.86 -12.52
N ALA A 291 -0.83 -9.51 -11.54
CA ALA A 291 -0.12 -10.12 -10.43
C ALA A 291 0.92 -11.14 -10.94
N PRO A 292 2.11 -11.22 -10.31
CA PRO A 292 3.18 -12.14 -10.68
C PRO A 292 2.78 -13.62 -10.60
#